data_AF-C4FQH6-F1
#
_entry.id   AF-C4FQH6-F1
#
_cell.length_a   1.000
_cell.length_b   1.000
_cell.length_c   1.000
_cell.angle_alpha   90.00
_cell.angle_beta   90.00
_cell.angle_gamma   90.00
#
_symmetry.space_group_name_H-M   'P 1'
#
loop_
_entity.id
_entity.type
_entity.pdbx_description
1 polymer ?
#
loop_
_entity_poly.entity_id
_entity_poly.type
_entity_poly.pdbx_seq_one_letter_code
_entity_poly.pdbx_strand_id
1 'polypeptide(L)'
;MTLQQRIQAKTTLYTILNREYIKGQGHVWTVKNNETGAVSQKNTHELTGGTDTAANGYKNKTNRHVKSTAKSLSHGMSNTNFYRQWKQMKNRCNNPSQPQYEKYHAKGYDPRWDVFENFMSDMYDTYEEGLTIDRIDGEKGYYPDNCRWADRNTQQRNMKSNVKINWFGTEMTLVELVEKHGLTNYGMCNQDLRRYQSMGFSLDMAAVMMVLGFASGVRLLKGSPKAKTVKAGKELYGDVYGTLSDPLSPDNLVAMCRTSELADMEAL
;
A
#
# COMPACT_ATOMS: atom_id res chain seq x y z
N MET A 1 10.77 1.51 -42.59
CA MET A 1 9.68 1.17 -43.55
C MET A 1 8.37 1.65 -43.00
N THR A 2 7.69 2.57 -43.68
CA THR A 2 6.38 3.09 -43.25
C THR A 2 5.29 2.02 -43.44
N LEU A 3 4.18 2.13 -42.71
CA LEU A 3 3.07 1.18 -42.83
C LEU A 3 2.54 1.11 -44.28
N GLN A 4 2.48 2.24 -45.00
CA GLN A 4 2.07 2.27 -46.41
C GLN A 4 3.02 1.47 -47.30
N GLN A 5 4.34 1.62 -47.11
CA GLN A 5 5.34 0.83 -47.85
C GLN A 5 5.20 -0.67 -47.58
N ARG A 6 4.90 -1.05 -46.33
CA ARG A 6 4.71 -2.45 -45.95
C ARG A 6 3.45 -3.07 -46.56
N ILE A 7 2.35 -2.31 -46.63
CA ILE A 7 1.11 -2.78 -47.25
C ILE A 7 1.23 -2.80 -48.78
N GLN A 8 1.88 -1.79 -49.39
CA GLN A 8 2.15 -1.77 -50.83
C GLN A 8 3.00 -2.98 -51.26
N ALA A 9 4.00 -3.37 -50.46
CA ALA A 9 4.81 -4.55 -50.74
C ALA A 9 4.03 -5.88 -50.65
N LYS A 10 2.86 -5.88 -50.01
CA LYS A 10 1.99 -7.06 -49.84
C LYS A 10 0.83 -7.12 -50.84
N THR A 11 0.56 -6.04 -51.58
CA THR A 11 -0.55 -5.97 -52.53
C THR A 11 -0.01 -5.70 -53.92
N THR A 12 -0.23 -6.65 -54.84
CA THR A 12 0.27 -6.58 -56.23
C THR A 12 -0.81 -6.10 -57.21
N LEU A 13 -2.08 -6.24 -56.83
CA LEU A 13 -3.24 -5.86 -57.65
C LEU A 13 -3.59 -4.37 -57.57
N TYR A 14 -3.11 -3.69 -56.53
CA TYR A 14 -3.51 -2.32 -56.21
C TYR A 14 -2.30 -1.42 -55.96
N THR A 15 -2.39 -0.17 -56.43
CA THR A 15 -1.46 0.91 -56.08
C THR A 15 -2.10 1.82 -55.04
N ILE A 16 -1.45 2.00 -53.90
CA ILE A 16 -1.95 2.80 -52.77
C ILE A 16 -1.67 4.28 -53.01
N LEU A 17 -2.74 5.07 -53.07
CA LEU A 17 -2.68 6.52 -53.27
C LEU A 17 -2.69 7.28 -51.94
N ASN A 18 -3.58 6.89 -51.02
CA ASN A 18 -3.74 7.57 -49.73
C ASN A 18 -4.13 6.58 -48.61
N ARG A 19 -3.84 6.98 -47.36
CA ARG A 19 -4.21 6.28 -46.14
C ARG A 19 -4.86 7.24 -45.14
N GLU A 20 -6.05 6.88 -44.68
CA GLU A 20 -6.72 7.55 -43.57
C GLU A 20 -7.03 6.56 -42.45
N TYR A 21 -7.07 7.05 -41.21
CA TYR A 21 -7.53 6.26 -40.07
C TYR A 21 -8.87 6.81 -39.58
N ILE A 22 -9.91 5.99 -39.66
CA ILE A 22 -11.26 6.34 -39.22
C ILE A 22 -11.57 5.54 -37.96
N LYS A 23 -11.84 6.26 -36.86
CA LYS A 23 -12.19 5.64 -35.57
C LYS A 23 -13.46 4.77 -35.74
N GLY A 24 -13.35 3.48 -35.46
CA GLY A 24 -14.44 2.49 -35.63
C GLY A 24 -14.36 1.63 -36.90
N GLN A 25 -13.71 2.11 -37.96
CA GLN A 25 -13.49 1.34 -39.21
C GLN A 25 -12.02 0.95 -39.43
N GLY A 26 -11.10 1.58 -38.71
CA GLY A 26 -9.66 1.33 -38.80
C GLY A 26 -9.02 2.06 -39.97
N HIS A 27 -7.99 1.46 -40.57
CA HIS A 27 -7.29 2.04 -41.71
C HIS A 27 -8.08 1.84 -43.01
N VAL A 28 -8.43 2.95 -43.65
CA VAL A 28 -9.06 3.00 -44.97
C VAL A 28 -8.02 3.47 -45.98
N TRP A 29 -7.92 2.74 -47.09
CA TRP A 29 -6.92 2.94 -48.12
C TRP A 29 -7.61 3.31 -49.42
N THR A 30 -7.24 4.46 -49.98
CA THR A 30 -7.63 4.82 -51.35
C THR A 30 -6.63 4.18 -52.30
N VAL A 31 -7.11 3.25 -53.13
CA VAL A 31 -6.26 2.47 -54.02
C VAL A 31 -6.74 2.54 -55.46
N LYS A 32 -5.79 2.47 -56.39
CA LYS A 32 -6.03 2.32 -57.82
C LYS A 32 -5.82 0.86 -58.21
N ASN A 33 -6.81 0.24 -58.85
CA ASN A 33 -6.64 -1.07 -59.44
C ASN A 33 -5.68 -0.98 -60.63
N ASN A 34 -4.66 -1.85 -60.65
CA ASN A 34 -3.61 -1.80 -61.66
C ASN A 34 -4.07 -2.27 -63.05
N GLU A 35 -5.09 -3.12 -63.13
CA GLU A 35 -5.62 -3.67 -64.39
C GLU A 35 -6.71 -2.77 -64.99
N THR A 36 -7.65 -2.32 -64.18
CA THR A 36 -8.82 -1.54 -64.66
C THR A 36 -8.61 -0.03 -64.56
N GLY A 37 -7.59 0.42 -63.83
CA GLY A 37 -7.32 1.82 -63.55
C GLY A 37 -8.35 2.50 -62.62
N ALA A 38 -9.37 1.78 -62.17
CA ALA A 38 -10.42 2.30 -61.31
C ALA A 38 -9.91 2.59 -59.89
N VAL A 39 -10.37 3.71 -59.31
CA VAL A 39 -10.04 4.10 -57.93
C VAL A 39 -11.16 3.65 -57.00
N SER A 40 -10.80 2.98 -55.90
CA SER A 40 -11.74 2.50 -54.89
C SER A 40 -11.17 2.61 -53.48
N GLN A 41 -12.04 2.57 -52.48
CA GLN A 41 -11.65 2.52 -51.06
C GLN A 41 -11.67 1.07 -50.57
N LYS A 42 -10.61 0.66 -49.88
CA LYS A 42 -10.42 -0.70 -49.37
C LYS A 42 -9.89 -0.69 -47.94
N ASN A 43 -10.25 -1.69 -47.16
CA ASN A 43 -9.67 -1.92 -45.84
C ASN A 43 -8.38 -2.76 -45.94
N THR A 44 -7.64 -2.86 -44.83
CA THR A 44 -6.33 -3.56 -44.82
C THR A 44 -6.45 -5.06 -45.15
N HIS A 45 -7.55 -5.70 -44.75
CA HIS A 45 -7.81 -7.11 -45.02
C HIS A 45 -8.05 -7.34 -46.52
N GLU A 46 -8.89 -6.52 -47.15
CA GLU A 46 -9.18 -6.62 -48.59
C GLU A 46 -7.93 -6.43 -49.47
N LEU A 47 -6.95 -5.66 -49.01
CA LEU A 47 -5.69 -5.46 -49.75
C LEU A 47 -4.67 -6.58 -49.57
N THR A 48 -4.67 -7.25 -48.42
CA THR A 48 -3.59 -8.18 -48.03
C THR A 48 -4.05 -9.63 -47.83
N GLY A 49 -5.36 -9.88 -47.83
CA GLY A 49 -5.97 -11.17 -47.49
C GLY A 49 -5.78 -11.59 -46.03
N GLY A 50 -5.06 -10.81 -45.22
CA GLY A 50 -4.70 -11.17 -43.85
C GLY A 50 -5.90 -11.07 -42.91
N THR A 51 -6.38 -12.20 -42.41
CA THR A 51 -7.51 -12.28 -41.45
C THR A 51 -7.12 -11.82 -40.04
N ASP A 52 -5.82 -11.75 -39.77
CA ASP A 52 -5.27 -11.48 -38.44
C ASP A 52 -5.13 -9.97 -38.20
N THR A 53 -6.15 -9.38 -37.59
CA THR A 53 -6.14 -8.00 -37.10
C THR A 53 -6.48 -7.94 -35.61
N ALA A 54 -6.10 -6.86 -34.93
CA ALA A 54 -6.42 -6.65 -33.52
C ALA A 54 -7.93 -6.68 -33.21
N ALA A 55 -8.79 -6.46 -34.22
CA ALA A 55 -10.25 -6.53 -34.10
C ALA A 55 -10.80 -7.98 -34.10
N ASN A 56 -10.06 -8.96 -34.63
CA ASN A 56 -10.52 -10.35 -34.78
C ASN A 56 -9.96 -11.29 -33.70
N GLY A 57 -9.58 -10.77 -32.54
CA GLY A 57 -9.09 -11.58 -31.43
C GLY A 57 -7.67 -12.13 -31.65
N TYR A 58 -6.75 -11.29 -32.12
CA TYR A 58 -5.32 -11.58 -32.11
C TYR A 58 -4.87 -11.98 -30.69
N LYS A 59 -4.79 -13.29 -30.43
CA LYS A 59 -4.21 -13.82 -29.19
C LYS A 59 -2.71 -13.69 -29.34
N ASN A 60 -2.12 -12.79 -28.54
CA ASN A 60 -0.67 -12.69 -28.37
C ASN A 60 -0.07 -14.10 -28.21
N LYS A 61 0.69 -14.59 -29.18
CA LYS A 61 1.55 -15.75 -29.00
C LYS A 61 2.73 -15.34 -28.12
N THR A 62 2.48 -15.12 -26.84
CA THR A 62 3.51 -14.89 -25.81
C THR A 62 3.96 -16.21 -25.16
N ASN A 63 3.77 -17.36 -25.80
CA ASN A 63 4.43 -18.59 -25.38
C ASN A 63 5.88 -18.60 -25.86
N ARG A 64 6.68 -17.70 -25.28
CA ARG A 64 8.14 -17.74 -25.38
C ARG A 64 8.62 -18.88 -24.49
N HIS A 65 8.66 -20.10 -25.01
CA HIS A 65 9.32 -21.20 -24.31
C HIS A 65 10.82 -20.90 -24.28
N VAL A 66 11.37 -20.62 -23.10
CA VAL A 66 12.81 -20.47 -22.90
C VAL A 66 13.45 -21.84 -23.16
N LYS A 67 14.39 -21.93 -24.10
CA LYS A 67 15.12 -23.18 -24.38
C LYS A 67 15.89 -23.62 -23.12
N SER A 68 15.81 -24.90 -22.76
CA SER A 68 16.50 -25.49 -21.60
C SER A 68 18.02 -25.35 -21.63
N THR A 69 18.60 -25.05 -22.80
CA THR A 69 20.04 -24.84 -23.02
C THR A 69 20.49 -23.38 -22.91
N ALA A 70 19.61 -22.46 -22.48
CA ALA A 70 20.00 -21.08 -22.23
C ALA A 70 20.99 -21.03 -21.05
N LYS A 71 22.29 -20.97 -21.36
CA LYS A 71 23.39 -20.73 -20.43
C LYS A 71 23.26 -19.34 -19.78
N SER A 72 22.38 -19.21 -18.78
CA SER A 72 22.48 -18.34 -17.60
C SER A 72 21.07 -18.16 -17.02
N LEU A 73 20.63 -19.08 -16.17
CA LEU A 73 19.69 -18.66 -15.12
C LEU A 73 20.56 -17.92 -14.10
N SER A 74 20.52 -16.58 -14.11
CA SER A 74 21.42 -15.71 -13.34
C SER A 74 21.46 -16.05 -11.85
N HIS A 75 20.38 -16.62 -11.31
CA HIS A 75 20.26 -17.10 -9.92
C HIS A 75 18.99 -17.93 -9.71
N GLY A 76 18.28 -18.34 -10.79
CA GLY A 76 17.02 -19.12 -10.72
C GLY A 76 15.79 -18.41 -10.14
N MET A 77 15.94 -17.27 -9.44
CA MET A 77 14.87 -16.64 -8.68
C MET A 77 14.12 -15.49 -9.39
N SER A 78 14.35 -15.24 -10.67
CA SER A 78 13.86 -14.03 -11.37
C SER A 78 12.33 -13.86 -11.36
N ASN A 79 11.56 -14.93 -11.17
CA ASN A 79 10.09 -14.90 -11.12
C ASN A 79 9.52 -14.89 -9.69
N THR A 80 10.37 -14.86 -8.66
CA THR A 80 9.94 -14.91 -7.26
C THR A 80 9.47 -13.55 -6.74
N ASN A 81 8.66 -13.55 -5.68
CA ASN A 81 8.33 -12.33 -4.93
C ASN A 81 9.59 -11.71 -4.33
N PHE A 82 10.46 -12.50 -3.71
CA PHE A 82 11.74 -12.05 -3.14
C PHE A 82 12.61 -11.25 -4.12
N TYR A 83 12.83 -11.78 -5.33
CA TYR A 83 13.59 -11.07 -6.36
C TYR A 83 12.92 -9.75 -6.79
N ARG A 84 11.58 -9.73 -6.87
CA ARG A 84 10.83 -8.50 -7.15
C ARG A 84 11.03 -7.45 -6.06
N GLN A 85 11.16 -7.86 -4.80
CA GLN A 85 11.40 -6.95 -3.67
C GLN A 85 12.76 -6.26 -3.78
N TRP A 86 13.82 -7.03 -4.06
CA TRP A 86 15.16 -6.49 -4.34
C TRP A 86 15.15 -5.51 -5.52
N LYS A 87 14.54 -5.92 -6.64
CA LYS A 87 14.44 -5.07 -7.84
C LYS A 87 13.69 -3.77 -7.55
N GLN A 88 12.60 -3.82 -6.78
CA GLN A 88 11.82 -2.64 -6.42
C GLN A 88 12.57 -1.72 -5.45
N MET A 89 13.32 -2.27 -4.49
CA MET A 89 14.19 -1.48 -3.63
C MET A 89 15.21 -0.69 -4.46
N LYS A 90 15.95 -1.35 -5.36
CA LYS A 90 16.90 -0.67 -6.27
C LYS A 90 16.21 0.39 -7.13
N ASN A 91 15.04 0.07 -7.66
CA ASN A 91 14.26 0.97 -8.50
C ASN A 91 13.87 2.26 -7.75
N ARG A 92 13.47 2.18 -6.46
CA ARG A 92 13.15 3.36 -5.65
C ARG A 92 14.34 4.30 -5.48
N CYS A 93 15.56 3.76 -5.35
CA CYS A 93 16.76 4.54 -5.11
C CYS A 93 17.43 5.05 -6.39
N ASN A 94 17.31 4.34 -7.52
CA ASN A 94 18.10 4.61 -8.73
C ASN A 94 17.29 5.13 -9.92
N ASN A 95 15.96 5.11 -9.86
CA ASN A 95 15.13 5.54 -10.98
C ASN A 95 14.48 6.91 -10.71
N PRO A 96 14.93 7.98 -11.38
CA PRO A 96 14.35 9.32 -11.24
C PRO A 96 12.85 9.42 -11.57
N SER A 97 12.30 8.46 -12.33
CA SER A 97 10.87 8.44 -12.65
C SER A 97 9.99 7.96 -11.49
N GLN A 98 10.58 7.46 -10.40
CA GLN A 98 9.81 6.93 -9.28
C GLN A 98 9.24 8.04 -8.39
N PRO A 99 8.00 7.88 -7.89
CA PRO A 99 7.49 8.78 -6.86
C PRO A 99 8.41 8.79 -5.65
N GLN A 100 8.70 9.99 -5.13
CA GLN A 100 9.59 10.20 -3.98
C GLN A 100 11.05 9.78 -4.23
N TYR A 101 11.48 9.66 -5.49
CA TYR A 101 12.87 9.32 -5.85
C TYR A 101 13.89 10.08 -5.02
N GLU A 102 13.79 11.42 -4.94
CA GLU A 102 14.73 12.26 -4.19
C GLU A 102 14.90 11.81 -2.73
N LYS A 103 13.81 11.44 -2.06
CA LYS A 103 13.81 10.97 -0.67
C LYS A 103 14.50 9.62 -0.50
N TYR A 104 14.33 8.71 -1.47
CA TYR A 104 14.93 7.38 -1.42
C TYR A 104 16.38 7.40 -1.92
N HIS A 105 16.65 8.13 -2.99
CA HIS A 105 17.98 8.37 -3.56
C HIS A 105 18.93 8.97 -2.51
N ALA A 106 18.50 9.99 -1.76
CA ALA A 106 19.31 10.60 -0.71
C ALA A 106 19.70 9.63 0.42
N LYS A 107 18.91 8.56 0.62
CA LYS A 107 19.14 7.56 1.69
C LYS A 107 19.93 6.35 1.20
N GLY A 108 19.74 5.97 -0.06
CA GLY A 108 20.45 4.87 -0.71
C GLY A 108 20.13 3.48 -0.14
N TYR A 109 20.99 2.54 -0.54
CA TYR A 109 21.00 1.15 -0.08
C TYR A 109 22.45 0.66 0.01
N ASP A 110 22.67 -0.47 0.70
CA ASP A 110 23.99 -1.10 0.82
C ASP A 110 24.58 -1.39 -0.58
N PRO A 111 25.73 -0.81 -0.95
CA PRO A 111 26.33 -1.04 -2.26
C PRO A 111 26.58 -2.53 -2.59
N ARG A 112 26.78 -3.38 -1.57
CA ARG A 112 26.92 -4.84 -1.76
C ARG A 112 25.68 -5.45 -2.41
N TRP A 113 24.50 -4.87 -2.18
CA TRP A 113 23.23 -5.31 -2.75
C TRP A 113 23.04 -4.89 -4.21
N ASP A 114 24.05 -4.32 -4.87
CA ASP A 114 24.03 -4.21 -6.32
C ASP A 114 24.02 -5.57 -7.02
N VAL A 115 24.58 -6.58 -6.36
CA VAL A 115 24.57 -7.99 -6.75
C VAL A 115 23.46 -8.71 -5.96
N PHE A 116 22.59 -9.43 -6.66
CA PHE A 116 21.41 -10.06 -6.05
C PHE A 116 21.79 -11.13 -5.02
N GLU A 117 22.86 -11.86 -5.26
CA GLU A 117 23.37 -12.94 -4.41
C GLU A 117 23.77 -12.43 -3.02
N ASN A 118 24.33 -11.22 -2.93
CA ASN A 118 24.66 -10.60 -1.64
C ASN A 118 23.39 -10.21 -0.88
N PHE A 119 22.39 -9.64 -1.57
CA PHE A 119 21.09 -9.35 -0.97
C PHE A 119 20.39 -10.64 -0.50
N MET A 120 20.48 -11.70 -1.30
CA MET A 120 19.95 -13.02 -0.96
C MET A 120 20.63 -13.57 0.30
N SER A 121 21.95 -13.54 0.35
CA SER A 121 22.71 -14.00 1.52
C SER A 121 22.36 -13.23 2.79
N ASP A 122 22.08 -11.94 2.70
CA ASP A 122 21.77 -11.10 3.87
C ASP A 122 20.30 -11.23 4.32
N MET A 123 19.36 -11.44 3.38
CA MET A 123 17.92 -11.26 3.66
C MET A 123 17.04 -12.49 3.44
N TYR A 124 17.52 -13.54 2.77
CA TYR A 124 16.66 -14.66 2.37
C TYR A 124 16.25 -15.56 3.54
N ASP A 125 17.12 -15.78 4.51
CA ASP A 125 16.87 -16.69 5.63
C ASP A 125 15.69 -16.26 6.51
N THR A 126 15.35 -14.97 6.51
CA THR A 126 14.23 -14.39 7.27
C THR A 126 13.01 -14.07 6.39
N TYR A 127 13.05 -14.41 5.11
CA TYR A 127 11.98 -14.11 4.18
C TYR A 127 10.82 -15.10 4.28
N GLU A 128 9.60 -14.56 4.40
CA GLU A 128 8.36 -15.32 4.26
C GLU A 128 7.49 -14.78 3.12
N GLU A 129 6.71 -15.65 2.51
CA GLU A 129 5.85 -15.27 1.39
C GLU A 129 4.75 -14.28 1.83
N GLY A 130 4.46 -13.29 0.98
CA GLY A 130 3.50 -12.23 1.29
C GLY A 130 4.11 -11.04 2.05
N LEU A 131 5.33 -11.16 2.57
CA LEU A 131 6.04 -10.04 3.18
C LEU A 131 6.75 -9.17 2.14
N THR A 132 6.99 -7.92 2.53
CA THR A 132 7.71 -6.94 1.72
C THR A 132 8.81 -6.28 2.52
N ILE A 133 9.82 -5.74 1.82
CA ILE A 133 10.99 -5.15 2.46
C ILE A 133 10.62 -3.79 3.04
N ASP A 134 10.81 -3.65 4.34
CA ASP A 134 10.59 -2.44 5.10
C ASP A 134 11.89 -1.98 5.75
N ARG A 135 11.98 -0.67 6.05
CA ARG A 135 13.07 -0.11 6.83
C ARG A 135 12.63 0.03 8.28
N ILE A 136 13.44 -0.48 9.21
CA ILE A 136 13.17 -0.38 10.65
C ILE A 136 13.15 1.10 11.05
N ASP A 137 14.21 1.82 10.72
CA ASP A 137 14.28 3.27 10.80
C ASP A 137 14.10 3.89 9.41
N GLY A 138 12.97 4.57 9.23
CA GLY A 138 12.62 5.25 7.98
C GLY A 138 13.53 6.42 7.62
N GLU A 139 14.38 6.91 8.53
CA GLU A 139 15.39 7.94 8.27
C GLU A 139 16.64 7.41 7.60
N LYS A 140 16.93 6.12 7.77
CA LYS A 140 18.09 5.46 7.19
C LYS A 140 17.77 4.83 5.81
N GLY A 141 18.82 4.39 5.13
CA GLY A 141 18.76 3.67 3.85
C GLY A 141 18.40 2.19 4.03
N TYR A 142 18.49 1.43 2.94
CA TYR A 142 18.30 -0.02 2.98
C TYR A 142 19.63 -0.73 3.28
N TYR A 143 19.73 -1.33 4.47
CA TYR A 143 20.93 -2.04 4.95
C TYR A 143 20.48 -3.30 5.71
N PRO A 144 21.30 -4.35 5.81
CA PRO A 144 20.90 -5.59 6.47
C PRO A 144 20.40 -5.38 7.91
N ASP A 145 21.03 -4.47 8.65
CA ASP A 145 20.72 -4.11 10.04
C ASP A 145 19.52 -3.14 10.16
N ASN A 146 19.15 -2.45 9.08
CA ASN A 146 18.03 -1.52 9.04
C ASN A 146 16.84 -2.03 8.20
N CYS A 147 16.90 -3.26 7.71
CA CYS A 147 15.83 -3.85 6.90
C CYS A 147 15.16 -5.01 7.62
N ARG A 148 13.86 -5.15 7.38
CA ARG A 148 13.08 -6.29 7.85
C ARG A 148 12.04 -6.69 6.81
N TRP A 149 11.56 -7.92 6.91
CA TRP A 149 10.37 -8.36 6.21
C TRP A 149 9.15 -8.00 7.04
N ALA A 150 8.22 -7.27 6.42
CA ALA A 150 7.02 -6.79 7.09
C ALA A 150 5.80 -6.93 6.18
N ASP A 151 4.67 -7.23 6.80
CA ASP A 151 3.38 -7.19 6.15
C ASP A 151 2.91 -5.73 5.96
N ARG A 152 1.75 -5.57 5.34
CA ARG A 152 1.17 -4.25 5.07
C ARG A 152 0.85 -3.49 6.36
N ASN A 153 0.36 -4.19 7.39
CA ASN A 153 -0.07 -3.58 8.65
C ASN A 153 1.12 -3.03 9.42
N THR A 154 2.21 -3.80 9.48
CA THR A 154 3.47 -3.46 10.13
C THR A 154 4.12 -2.24 9.46
N GLN A 155 4.16 -2.19 8.13
CA GLN A 155 4.62 -1.00 7.40
C GLN A 155 3.75 0.22 7.65
N GLN A 156 2.42 0.05 7.68
CA GLN A 156 1.51 1.15 7.98
C GLN A 156 1.74 1.70 9.37
N ARG A 157 1.97 0.84 10.38
CA ARG A 157 2.28 1.23 11.76
C ARG A 157 3.59 2.03 11.87
N ASN A 158 4.54 1.77 10.98
CA ASN A 158 5.83 2.48 10.87
C ASN A 158 5.77 3.84 10.15
N MET A 159 4.61 4.25 9.64
CA MET A 159 4.52 5.55 8.95
C MET A 159 4.68 6.72 9.93
N LYS A 160 5.55 7.68 9.59
CA LYS A 160 5.75 8.92 10.38
C LYS A 160 4.49 9.75 10.59
N SER A 161 3.50 9.60 9.71
CA SER A 161 2.21 10.28 9.85
C SER A 161 1.38 9.74 11.02
N ASN A 162 1.75 8.58 11.58
CA ASN A 162 1.06 8.03 12.71
C ASN A 162 1.43 8.80 13.97
N VAL A 163 0.39 9.20 14.70
CA VAL A 163 0.53 9.72 16.06
C VAL A 163 0.98 8.55 16.96
N LYS A 164 2.15 8.70 17.58
CA LYS A 164 2.67 7.77 18.59
C LYS A 164 2.24 8.23 19.98
N ILE A 165 1.78 7.27 20.77
CA ILE A 165 1.39 7.41 22.16
C ILE A 165 2.52 6.81 22.99
N ASN A 166 3.03 7.54 23.97
CA ASN A 166 3.95 7.00 24.94
C ASN A 166 3.14 6.26 26.02
N TRP A 167 3.11 4.94 25.94
CA TRP A 167 2.44 4.08 26.90
C TRP A 167 3.44 3.54 27.91
N PHE A 168 3.58 4.21 29.06
CA PHE A 168 4.50 3.85 30.15
C PHE A 168 5.93 3.57 29.68
N GLY A 169 6.50 4.47 28.88
CA GLY A 169 7.86 4.36 28.34
C GLY A 169 7.96 3.54 27.05
N THR A 170 6.86 2.98 26.56
CA THR A 170 6.81 2.26 25.28
C THR A 170 6.03 3.06 24.24
N GLU A 171 6.67 3.47 23.15
CA GLU A 171 5.99 4.13 22.05
C GLU A 171 5.14 3.15 21.24
N MET A 172 3.85 3.45 21.07
CA MET A 172 2.94 2.63 20.26
C MET A 172 1.88 3.50 19.56
N THR A 173 1.30 2.97 18.50
CA THR A 173 0.14 3.56 17.83
C THR A 173 -1.13 3.27 18.62
N LEU A 174 -2.19 4.06 18.38
CA LEU A 174 -3.50 3.78 18.97
C LEU A 174 -4.00 2.36 18.65
N VAL A 175 -3.71 1.84 17.45
CA VAL A 175 -4.11 0.49 17.04
C VAL A 175 -3.40 -0.57 17.89
N GLU A 176 -2.09 -0.44 18.06
CA GLU A 176 -1.30 -1.35 18.90
C GLU A 176 -1.77 -1.30 20.35
N LEU A 177 -2.11 -0.12 20.87
CA LEU A 177 -2.66 0.03 22.22
C LEU A 177 -4.03 -0.67 22.37
N VAL A 178 -4.92 -0.48 21.40
CA VAL A 178 -6.25 -1.10 21.35
C VAL A 178 -6.15 -2.63 21.31
N GLU A 179 -5.27 -3.17 20.45
CA GLU A 179 -5.01 -4.61 20.35
C GLU A 179 -4.40 -5.17 21.64
N LYS A 180 -3.40 -4.48 22.22
CA LYS A 180 -2.72 -4.89 23.46
C LYS A 180 -3.69 -5.07 24.63
N HIS A 181 -4.74 -4.26 24.69
CA HIS A 181 -5.74 -4.32 25.76
C HIS A 181 -7.03 -5.05 25.37
N GLY A 182 -7.05 -5.76 24.22
CA GLY A 182 -8.22 -6.54 23.79
C GLY A 182 -9.45 -5.70 23.46
N LEU A 183 -9.28 -4.41 23.16
CA LEU A 183 -10.37 -3.51 22.79
C LEU A 183 -10.74 -3.73 21.31
N THR A 184 -12.04 -3.82 21.02
CA THR A 184 -12.52 -4.18 19.67
C THR A 184 -13.04 -3.00 18.85
N ASN A 185 -13.34 -1.86 19.47
CA ASN A 185 -13.94 -0.71 18.78
C ASN A 185 -12.96 0.47 18.67
N TYR A 186 -12.14 0.45 17.62
CA TYR A 186 -11.15 1.48 17.33
C TYR A 186 -11.76 2.89 17.14
N GLY A 187 -12.88 3.00 16.41
CA GLY A 187 -13.50 4.30 16.13
C GLY A 187 -13.90 5.03 17.40
N MET A 188 -14.35 4.25 18.38
CA MET A 188 -14.76 4.71 19.69
C MET A 188 -13.58 5.08 20.57
N CYS A 189 -12.52 4.27 20.55
CA CYS A 189 -11.24 4.58 21.19
C CYS A 189 -10.66 5.92 20.69
N ASN A 190 -10.61 6.12 19.37
CA ASN A 190 -10.15 7.38 18.77
C ASN A 190 -11.05 8.57 19.14
N GLN A 191 -12.37 8.37 19.27
CA GLN A 191 -13.28 9.41 19.72
C GLN A 191 -13.04 9.79 21.19
N ASP A 192 -12.83 8.82 22.07
CA ASP A 192 -12.53 9.05 23.49
C ASP A 192 -11.18 9.73 23.68
N LEU A 193 -10.14 9.29 22.95
CA LEU A 193 -8.83 9.92 22.96
C LEU A 193 -8.93 11.41 22.61
N ARG A 194 -9.60 11.74 21.49
CA ARG A 194 -9.82 13.13 21.06
C ARG A 194 -10.64 13.92 22.05
N ARG A 195 -11.64 13.29 22.68
CA ARG A 195 -12.46 13.91 23.72
C ARG A 195 -11.58 14.33 24.90
N TYR A 196 -10.73 13.44 25.42
CA TYR A 196 -9.85 13.77 26.54
C TYR A 196 -8.81 14.84 26.17
N GLN A 197 -8.26 14.80 24.96
CA GLN A 197 -7.41 15.91 24.47
C GLN A 197 -8.15 17.25 24.45
N SER A 198 -9.43 17.27 24.05
CA SER A 198 -10.27 18.49 24.09
C SER A 198 -10.59 19.00 25.50
N MET A 199 -10.36 18.16 26.53
CA MET A 199 -10.45 18.53 27.94
C MET A 199 -9.12 19.04 28.49
N GLY A 200 -8.05 19.04 27.69
CA GLY A 200 -6.73 19.56 28.07
C GLY A 200 -5.71 18.49 28.48
N PHE A 201 -6.07 17.20 28.42
CA PHE A 201 -5.11 16.13 28.71
C PHE A 201 -4.06 16.00 27.60
N SER A 202 -2.83 15.66 27.97
CA SER A 202 -1.81 15.24 27.01
C SER A 202 -2.27 14.00 26.25
N LEU A 203 -1.67 13.74 25.08
CA LEU A 203 -1.99 12.56 24.29
C LEU A 203 -1.81 11.26 25.09
N ASP A 204 -0.72 11.16 25.84
CA ASP A 204 -0.39 9.97 26.63
C ASP A 204 -1.41 9.78 27.77
N MET A 205 -1.74 10.85 28.49
CA MET A 205 -2.74 10.79 29.55
C MET A 205 -4.14 10.51 28.99
N ALA A 206 -4.50 11.08 27.84
CA ALA A 206 -5.75 10.77 27.15
C ALA A 206 -5.85 9.28 26.78
N ALA A 207 -4.75 8.65 26.41
CA ALA A 207 -4.72 7.22 26.11
C ALA A 207 -4.93 6.38 27.38
N VAL A 208 -4.33 6.78 28.50
CA VAL A 208 -4.55 6.14 29.82
C VAL A 208 -6.03 6.23 30.20
N MET A 209 -6.63 7.41 30.12
CA MET A 209 -8.05 7.63 30.42
C MET A 209 -9.00 6.86 29.50
N MET A 210 -8.59 6.63 28.25
CA MET A 210 -9.33 5.80 27.32
C MET A 210 -9.33 4.35 27.79
N VAL A 211 -8.16 3.74 28.00
CA VAL A 211 -8.06 2.33 28.41
C VAL A 211 -8.77 2.09 29.74
N LEU A 212 -8.53 2.95 30.75
CA LEU A 212 -9.19 2.85 32.06
C LEU A 212 -10.71 2.95 31.94
N GLY A 213 -11.22 3.84 31.09
CA GLY A 213 -12.66 4.00 30.93
C GLY A 213 -13.35 2.84 30.22
N PHE A 214 -12.63 2.08 29.39
CA PHE A 214 -13.14 0.82 28.83
C PHE A 214 -13.06 -0.33 29.84
N ALA A 215 -11.98 -0.42 30.63
CA ALA A 215 -11.78 -1.49 31.61
C ALA A 215 -12.74 -1.37 32.81
N SER A 216 -12.96 -0.16 33.31
CA SER A 216 -13.88 0.11 34.44
C SER A 216 -15.32 0.38 34.00
N GLY A 217 -15.56 0.60 32.69
CA GLY A 217 -16.83 1.08 32.12
C GLY A 217 -17.22 2.52 32.50
N VAL A 218 -16.42 3.19 33.32
CA VAL A 218 -16.63 4.57 33.78
C VAL A 218 -15.99 5.54 32.79
N ARG A 219 -16.76 6.52 32.27
CA ARG A 219 -16.24 7.52 31.33
C ARG A 219 -16.34 8.93 31.88
N LEU A 220 -15.27 9.71 31.72
CA LEU A 220 -15.31 11.12 32.05
C LEU A 220 -16.05 11.92 30.97
N LEU A 221 -16.91 12.82 31.44
CA LEU A 221 -17.74 13.69 30.61
C LEU A 221 -17.35 15.15 30.81
N LYS A 222 -17.51 15.96 29.76
CA LYS A 222 -17.33 17.41 29.85
C LYS A 222 -18.58 18.05 30.44
N GLY A 223 -18.46 18.65 31.63
CA GLY A 223 -19.57 19.32 32.33
C GLY A 223 -20.57 18.35 32.97
N SER A 224 -21.74 18.86 33.39
CA SER A 224 -22.80 18.04 33.96
C SER A 224 -23.36 17.05 32.91
N PRO A 225 -23.49 15.75 33.22
CA PRO A 225 -23.98 14.77 32.27
C PRO A 225 -25.39 15.12 31.78
N LYS A 226 -25.59 15.26 30.47
CA LYS A 226 -26.94 15.39 29.89
C LYS A 226 -27.62 14.02 29.89
N ALA A 227 -28.91 13.97 30.21
CA ALA A 227 -29.70 12.73 30.25
C ALA A 227 -29.61 11.88 28.96
N LYS A 228 -29.54 12.52 27.78
CA LYS A 228 -29.34 11.83 26.50
C LYS A 228 -27.96 11.15 26.39
N THR A 229 -26.91 11.76 26.94
CA THR A 229 -25.54 11.21 26.94
C THR A 229 -25.44 10.00 27.86
N VAL A 230 -26.11 10.05 29.01
CA VAL A 230 -26.21 8.91 29.94
C VAL A 230 -26.91 7.72 29.29
N LYS A 231 -28.03 7.96 28.59
CA LYS A 231 -28.77 6.90 27.88
C LYS A 231 -27.96 6.26 26.75
N ALA A 232 -27.33 7.06 25.89
CA ALA A 232 -26.50 6.56 24.80
C ALA A 232 -25.27 5.77 25.30
N GLY A 233 -24.66 6.21 26.42
CA GLY A 233 -23.58 5.48 27.08
C GLY A 233 -24.03 4.12 27.60
N LYS A 234 -25.19 4.04 28.23
CA LYS A 234 -25.78 2.77 28.70
C LYS A 234 -26.09 1.81 27.55
N GLU A 235 -26.56 2.32 26.41
CA GLU A 235 -26.84 1.53 25.21
C GLU A 235 -25.57 0.98 24.51
N LEU A 236 -24.46 1.73 24.55
CA LEU A 236 -23.20 1.34 23.90
C LEU A 236 -22.29 0.46 24.78
N TYR A 237 -22.34 0.59 26.11
CA TYR A 237 -21.39 -0.05 27.04
C TYR A 237 -22.05 -0.87 28.16
N GLY A 238 -23.38 -0.98 28.20
CA GLY A 238 -24.10 -1.67 29.26
C GLY A 238 -24.19 -0.88 30.57
N ASP A 239 -24.54 -1.57 31.67
CA ASP A 239 -24.79 -0.98 33.00
C ASP A 239 -23.54 -0.42 33.71
N VAL A 240 -22.37 -0.47 33.08
CA VAL A 240 -21.07 -0.13 33.68
C VAL A 240 -20.80 1.39 33.72
N TYR A 241 -21.73 2.22 33.24
CA TYR A 241 -21.56 3.66 33.12
C TYR A 241 -21.65 4.39 34.47
N GLY A 242 -20.58 4.39 35.26
CA GLY A 242 -20.40 5.36 36.35
C GLY A 242 -20.00 6.72 35.77
N THR A 243 -20.78 7.78 36.02
CA THR A 243 -20.39 9.16 35.66
C THR A 243 -19.73 9.82 36.86
N LEU A 244 -18.42 10.05 36.79
CA LEU A 244 -17.72 10.86 37.80
C LEU A 244 -17.80 12.34 37.39
N SER A 245 -18.40 13.16 38.25
CA SER A 245 -18.66 14.59 38.01
C SER A 245 -17.41 15.47 38.17
N ASP A 246 -16.34 14.94 38.77
CA ASP A 246 -15.05 15.62 38.89
C ASP A 246 -13.92 14.78 38.26
N PRO A 247 -13.53 15.07 37.01
CA PRO A 247 -12.54 14.30 36.25
C PRO A 247 -11.10 14.43 36.75
N LEU A 248 -10.82 15.33 37.70
CA LEU A 248 -9.47 15.60 38.23
C LEU A 248 -9.31 15.22 39.70
N SER A 249 -10.34 14.66 40.34
CA SER A 249 -10.20 14.13 41.70
C SER A 249 -9.24 12.92 41.68
N PRO A 250 -8.13 12.97 42.43
CA PRO A 250 -7.23 11.82 42.58
C PRO A 250 -7.95 10.54 43.01
N ASP A 251 -9.00 10.67 43.84
CA ASP A 251 -9.79 9.55 44.34
C ASP A 251 -10.54 8.82 43.20
N ASN A 252 -10.97 9.56 42.18
CA ASN A 252 -11.68 9.02 41.02
C ASN A 252 -10.75 8.25 40.10
N LEU A 253 -9.53 8.76 39.89
CA LEU A 253 -8.47 8.06 39.16
C LEU A 253 -8.08 6.77 39.88
N VAL A 254 -7.87 6.82 41.19
CA VAL A 254 -7.55 5.66 42.03
C VAL A 254 -8.67 4.62 41.98
N ALA A 255 -9.94 5.02 42.01
CA ALA A 255 -11.08 4.11 41.90
C ALA A 255 -11.16 3.39 40.53
N MET A 256 -10.87 4.12 39.43
CA MET A 256 -10.82 3.53 38.08
C MET A 256 -9.62 2.57 37.92
N CYS A 257 -8.50 2.84 38.58
CA CYS A 257 -7.32 1.97 38.56
C CYS A 257 -7.57 0.65 39.31
N ARG A 258 -8.17 0.72 40.51
CA ARG A 258 -8.48 -0.47 41.32
C ARG A 258 -9.41 -1.46 40.64
N THR A 259 -10.30 -0.97 39.77
CA THR A 259 -11.30 -1.79 39.07
C THR A 259 -10.80 -2.40 37.75
N SER A 260 -9.66 -1.94 37.24
CA SER A 260 -9.15 -2.32 35.90
C SER A 260 -7.98 -3.30 35.91
N GLU A 261 -7.51 -3.74 37.10
CA GLU A 261 -6.34 -4.63 37.29
C GLU A 261 -5.04 -4.16 36.59
N LEU A 262 -4.97 -2.89 36.18
CA LEU A 262 -3.78 -2.27 35.61
C LEU A 262 -2.81 -1.92 36.75
N ALA A 263 -1.90 -2.84 37.03
CA ALA A 263 -1.06 -2.86 38.24
C ALA A 263 -0.06 -1.68 38.39
N ASP A 264 0.32 -1.00 37.31
CA ASP A 264 1.46 -0.05 37.30
C ASP A 264 1.07 1.44 37.25
N MET A 265 -0.01 1.84 37.93
CA MET A 265 -0.44 3.26 37.99
C MET A 265 0.10 4.02 39.22
N GLU A 266 0.78 3.38 40.18
CA GLU A 266 1.41 4.07 41.33
C GLU A 266 2.56 5.03 40.93
N ALA A 267 2.97 5.01 39.66
CA ALA A 267 4.05 5.85 39.11
C ALA A 267 3.58 7.18 38.48
N LEU A 268 2.28 7.49 38.51
CA LEU A 268 1.70 8.78 38.06
C LEU A 268 1.65 9.81 39.20
#